data_AF-A0A7C5WKU7-F1
#
_entry.id   AF-A0A7C5WKU7-F1
#
_cell.length_a   1.000
_cell.length_b   1.000
_cell.length_c   1.000
_cell.angle_alpha   90.00
_cell.angle_beta   90.00
_cell.angle_gamma   90.00
#
_symmetry.space_group_name_H-M   'P 1'
#
loop_
_entity.id
_entity.type
_entity.pdbx_description
1 polymer ?
#
loop_
_entity_poly.entity_id
_entity_poly.type
_entity_poly.pdbx_seq_one_letter_code
_entity_poly.pdbx_strand_id
1 'polypeptide(L)'
;MIAVISVAFAGVMYIRGMSNNAPDSISRLSEMVTIRCTETGKEWQMNRGQFERLLMTQDGLIDPNKGIPSKFADGRPTGVLVDKKDWEETVKRINAMKKAYQN
;
A
#
# COMPACT_ATOMS: atom_id res chain seq x y z
N MET A 1 43.33 12.44 -10.84
CA MET A 1 42.19 13.23 -10.34
C MET A 1 40.86 12.95 -11.08
N ILE A 2 40.74 11.87 -11.87
CA ILE A 2 39.52 11.54 -12.64
C ILE A 2 38.69 10.44 -11.96
N ALA A 3 39.33 9.52 -11.22
CA ALA A 3 38.65 8.41 -10.54
C ALA A 3 37.71 8.83 -9.40
N VAL A 4 37.99 9.96 -8.72
CA VAL A 4 37.18 10.43 -7.58
C VAL A 4 35.82 10.98 -8.05
N ILE A 5 35.76 11.56 -9.27
CA ILE A 5 34.54 12.12 -9.83
C ILE A 5 33.59 11.00 -10.30
N SER A 6 34.14 9.89 -10.82
CA SER A 6 33.36 8.73 -11.26
C SER A 6 32.64 8.03 -10.12
N VAL A 7 33.28 7.92 -8.95
CA VAL A 7 32.69 7.27 -7.76
C VAL A 7 31.57 8.14 -7.17
N ALA A 8 31.74 9.46 -7.15
CA ALA A 8 30.69 10.38 -6.70
C ALA A 8 29.45 10.35 -7.61
N PHE A 9 29.65 10.24 -8.93
CA PHE A 9 28.54 10.16 -9.89
C PHE A 9 27.77 8.84 -9.78
N ALA A 10 28.48 7.72 -9.55
CA ALA A 10 27.87 6.41 -9.32
C ALA A 10 27.06 6.38 -8.01
N GLY A 11 27.55 7.00 -6.93
CA GLY A 11 26.82 7.10 -5.66
C GLY A 11 25.50 7.87 -5.78
N VAL A 12 25.48 8.98 -6.52
CA VAL A 12 24.26 9.77 -6.75
C VAL A 12 23.24 9.01 -7.60
N MET A 13 23.68 8.23 -8.60
CA MET A 13 22.80 7.38 -9.40
C MET A 13 22.21 6.22 -8.59
N TYR A 14 22.98 5.62 -7.67
CA TYR A 14 22.48 4.55 -6.82
C TYR A 14 21.39 5.04 -5.84
N ILE A 15 21.58 6.22 -5.24
CA ILE A 15 20.58 6.84 -4.36
C ILE A 15 19.31 7.22 -5.15
N ARG A 16 19.43 7.63 -6.41
CA ARG A 16 18.28 7.93 -7.28
C ARG A 16 17.59 6.67 -7.84
N GLY A 17 18.32 5.59 -8.08
CA GLY A 17 17.79 4.32 -8.59
C GLY A 17 16.89 3.56 -7.60
N MET A 18 17.04 3.82 -6.30
CA MET A 18 16.15 3.30 -5.26
C MET A 18 14.75 3.96 -5.27
N SER A 19 14.52 4.98 -6.10
CA SER A 19 13.22 5.67 -6.21
C SER A 19 12.18 4.95 -7.07
N ASN A 20 12.52 3.84 -7.74
CA ASN A 20 11.56 3.05 -8.52
C ASN A 20 10.60 2.21 -7.66
N ASN A 21 10.85 2.11 -6.34
CA ASN A 21 9.92 1.54 -5.37
C ASN A 21 9.00 2.60 -4.76
N ALA A 22 8.72 3.69 -5.48
CA ALA A 22 7.76 4.68 -5.01
C ALA A 22 6.42 3.98 -4.70
N PRO A 23 5.82 4.23 -3.52
CA PRO A 23 4.56 3.58 -3.10
C PRO A 23 3.40 3.79 -4.08
N ASP A 24 3.47 4.88 -4.84
CA ASP A 24 2.48 5.30 -5.84
C ASP A 24 2.94 4.98 -7.29
N SER A 25 3.96 4.14 -7.46
CA SER A 25 4.38 3.70 -8.79
C SER A 25 3.26 2.93 -9.49
N ILE A 26 3.08 3.18 -10.78
CA ILE A 26 2.06 2.51 -11.60
C ILE A 26 2.24 0.98 -11.53
N SER A 27 3.48 0.51 -11.49
CA SER A 27 3.82 -0.90 -11.33
C SER A 27 3.25 -1.47 -10.03
N ARG A 28 3.47 -0.82 -8.88
CA ARG A 28 2.96 -1.29 -7.58
C ARG A 28 1.44 -1.29 -7.54
N LEU A 29 0.80 -0.22 -8.03
CA LEU A 29 -0.66 -0.15 -8.09
C LEU A 29 -1.28 -1.22 -9.01
N SER A 30 -0.53 -1.69 -10.02
CA SER A 30 -0.98 -2.77 -10.92
C SER A 30 -0.89 -4.18 -10.31
N GLU A 31 -0.16 -4.36 -9.20
CA GLU A 31 0.06 -5.66 -8.56
C GLU A 31 -1.23 -6.30 -8.07
N MET A 32 -1.32 -7.62 -8.19
CA MET A 32 -2.39 -8.40 -7.59
C MET A 32 -2.05 -8.70 -6.14
N VAL A 33 -2.90 -8.25 -5.23
CA VAL A 33 -2.76 -8.48 -3.79
C VAL A 33 -3.78 -9.49 -3.30
N THR A 34 -3.37 -10.32 -2.34
CA THR A 34 -4.26 -11.30 -1.70
C THR A 34 -4.84 -10.72 -0.44
N ILE A 35 -6.17 -10.70 -0.37
CA ILE A 35 -6.96 -10.17 0.71
C ILE A 35 -7.66 -11.32 1.41
N ARG A 36 -7.68 -11.30 2.74
CA ARG A 36 -8.36 -12.27 3.58
C ARG A 36 -9.47 -11.60 4.35
N CYS A 37 -10.63 -12.27 4.41
CA CYS A 37 -11.70 -11.90 5.31
C CYS A 37 -11.35 -12.36 6.73
N THR A 38 -11.30 -11.45 7.70
CA THR A 38 -10.97 -11.79 9.10
C THR A 38 -12.03 -12.66 9.77
N GLU A 39 -13.28 -12.64 9.30
CA GLU A 39 -14.38 -13.41 9.88
C GLU A 39 -14.51 -14.82 9.29
N THR A 40 -14.46 -14.93 7.96
CA THR A 40 -14.69 -16.22 7.27
C THR A 40 -13.41 -16.92 6.85
N GLY A 41 -12.25 -16.26 6.96
CA GLY A 41 -10.96 -16.77 6.52
C GLY A 41 -10.81 -16.90 4.99
N LYS A 42 -11.85 -16.56 4.22
CA LYS A 42 -11.83 -16.66 2.76
C LYS A 42 -10.91 -15.62 2.17
N GLU A 43 -10.13 -16.07 1.18
CA GLU A 43 -9.18 -15.22 0.47
C GLU A 43 -9.69 -14.89 -0.94
N TRP A 44 -9.38 -13.70 -1.41
CA TRP A 44 -9.58 -13.31 -2.79
C TRP A 44 -8.47 -12.36 -3.23
N GLN A 45 -8.27 -12.28 -4.53
CA GLN A 45 -7.29 -11.38 -5.10
C GLN A 45 -8.00 -10.18 -5.73
N MET A 46 -7.37 -9.02 -5.62
CA MET A 46 -7.73 -7.84 -6.42
C MET A 46 -6.49 -7.02 -6.72
N ASN A 47 -6.64 -6.09 -7.64
CA ASN A 47 -5.60 -5.12 -7.94
C ASN A 47 -5.32 -4.21 -6.73
N ARG A 48 -4.04 -3.95 -6.43
CA ARG A 48 -3.62 -3.11 -5.31
C ARG A 48 -4.19 -1.70 -5.40
N GLY A 49 -4.16 -1.08 -6.58
CA GLY A 49 -4.74 0.23 -6.80
C GLY A 49 -6.24 0.27 -6.48
N GLN A 50 -6.98 -0.78 -6.84
CA GLN A 50 -8.39 -0.90 -6.45
C GLN A 50 -8.56 -1.05 -4.93
N PHE A 51 -7.73 -1.87 -4.29
CA PHE A 51 -7.73 -2.07 -2.85
C PHE A 51 -7.48 -0.76 -2.09
N GLU A 52 -6.40 -0.05 -2.44
CA GLU A 52 -6.03 1.20 -1.80
C GLU A 52 -7.07 2.30 -2.06
N ARG A 53 -7.67 2.34 -3.26
CA ARG A 53 -8.78 3.24 -3.57
C ARG A 53 -9.98 2.98 -2.65
N LEU A 54 -10.35 1.72 -2.41
CA LEU A 54 -11.45 1.37 -1.52
C LEU A 54 -11.19 1.86 -0.09
N LEU A 55 -9.96 1.70 0.41
CA LEU A 55 -9.56 2.23 1.71
C LEU A 55 -9.63 3.76 1.74
N MET A 56 -9.13 4.44 0.70
CA MET A 56 -9.20 5.90 0.61
C MET A 56 -10.63 6.43 0.62
N THR A 57 -11.58 5.73 -0.02
CA THR A 57 -12.99 6.12 -0.06
C THR A 57 -13.77 5.86 1.23
N GLN A 58 -13.23 5.09 2.18
CA GLN A 58 -13.89 4.91 3.47
C GLN A 58 -13.87 6.21 4.27
N ASP A 59 -14.93 6.45 5.05
CA ASP A 59 -14.97 7.59 5.94
C ASP A 59 -14.01 7.43 7.11
N GLY A 60 -13.33 8.51 7.48
CA GLY A 60 -12.40 8.55 8.61
C GLY A 60 -11.09 7.78 8.38
N LEU A 61 -10.37 7.53 9.48
CA LEU A 61 -9.11 6.80 9.47
C LEU A 61 -9.38 5.29 9.40
N ILE A 62 -8.50 4.58 8.69
CA ILE A 62 -8.50 3.12 8.60
C ILE A 62 -8.07 2.53 9.93
N ASP A 63 -8.92 1.68 10.50
CA ASP A 63 -8.60 0.84 11.66
C ASP A 63 -7.77 -0.37 11.16
N PRO A 64 -6.58 -0.65 11.71
CA PRO A 64 -5.77 -1.81 11.30
C PRO A 64 -6.49 -3.15 11.41
N ASN A 65 -7.56 -3.24 12.21
CA ASN A 65 -8.35 -4.45 12.37
C ASN A 65 -9.56 -4.50 11.43
N LYS A 66 -9.85 -3.41 10.72
CA LYS A 66 -10.97 -3.28 9.78
C LYS A 66 -10.44 -2.96 8.39
N GLY A 67 -10.81 -3.81 7.45
CA GLY A 67 -10.28 -3.76 6.10
C GLY A 67 -11.23 -3.10 5.12
N ILE A 68 -11.14 -3.53 3.86
CA ILE A 68 -12.14 -3.21 2.84
C ILE A 68 -13.43 -4.02 3.04
N PRO A 69 -14.57 -3.55 2.50
CA PRO A 69 -15.79 -4.34 2.42
C PRO A 69 -15.51 -5.72 1.81
N SER A 70 -15.84 -6.78 2.54
CA SER A 70 -15.71 -8.14 2.03
C SER A 70 -17.05 -8.64 1.48
N LYS A 71 -17.01 -9.24 0.29
CA LYS A 71 -18.14 -10.01 -0.26
C LYS A 71 -18.49 -11.27 0.54
N PHE A 72 -17.62 -11.66 1.47
CA PHE A 72 -17.77 -12.85 2.31
C PHE A 72 -18.21 -12.53 3.74
N ALA A 73 -18.50 -11.26 4.05
CA ALA A 73 -18.95 -10.80 5.36
C ALA A 73 -20.10 -9.81 5.22
N ASP A 74 -20.96 -10.00 4.22
CA ASP A 74 -22.13 -9.17 3.94
C ASP A 74 -21.81 -7.68 3.76
N GLY A 75 -20.65 -7.37 3.16
CA GLY A 75 -20.20 -6.00 2.91
C GLY A 75 -19.53 -5.32 4.10
N ARG A 76 -19.36 -6.01 5.24
CA ARG A 76 -18.62 -5.47 6.39
C ARG A 76 -17.13 -5.25 6.05
N PRO A 77 -16.48 -4.23 6.65
CA PRO A 77 -15.08 -3.88 6.39
C PRO A 77 -14.11 -4.87 7.08
N THR A 78 -14.00 -6.08 6.53
CA THR A 78 -13.23 -7.19 7.12
C THR A 78 -12.11 -7.71 6.20
N GLY A 79 -11.93 -7.13 5.01
CA GLY A 79 -10.93 -7.54 4.03
C GLY A 79 -9.56 -6.88 4.26
N VAL A 80 -8.62 -7.62 4.85
CA VAL A 80 -7.25 -7.14 5.10
C VAL A 80 -6.25 -7.87 4.21
N LEU A 81 -5.08 -7.27 3.95
CA LEU A 81 -4.03 -7.97 3.22
C LEU A 81 -3.52 -9.17 4.02
N VAL A 82 -3.22 -10.28 3.34
CA VAL A 82 -2.63 -11.47 3.96
C VAL A 82 -1.24 -11.18 4.49
N ASP A 83 -0.47 -10.37 3.75
CA ASP A 83 0.82 -9.88 4.20
C ASP A 83 0.62 -8.79 5.26
N LYS A 84 0.91 -9.13 6.52
CA LYS A 84 0.78 -8.23 7.67
C LYS A 84 1.68 -7.00 7.57
N LYS A 85 2.90 -7.16 7.04
CA LYS A 85 3.85 -6.05 6.96
C LYS A 85 3.37 -5.03 5.93
N ASP A 86 2.98 -5.51 4.75
CA ASP A 86 2.42 -4.65 3.70
C ASP A 86 1.07 -4.03 4.10
N TRP A 87 0.27 -4.73 4.91
CA TRP A 87 -0.94 -4.17 5.52
C TRP A 87 -0.64 -2.99 6.44
N GLU A 88 0.25 -3.16 7.41
CA GLU A 88 0.61 -2.12 8.37
C GLU A 88 1.20 -0.88 7.68
N GLU A 89 2.09 -1.09 6.70
CA GLU A 89 2.64 -0.01 5.88
C GLU A 89 1.55 0.72 5.08
N THR A 90 0.61 -0.02 4.49
CA THR A 90 -0.51 0.54 3.73
C THR A 90 -1.45 1.36 4.61
N VAL A 91 -1.86 0.83 5.78
CA VAL A 91 -2.73 1.55 6.74
C VAL A 91 -2.05 2.82 7.23
N LYS A 92 -0.78 2.74 7.63
CA LYS A 92 -0.01 3.90 8.10
C LYS A 92 0.06 4.99 7.02
N ARG A 93 0.36 4.62 5.77
CA ARG A 93 0.44 5.55 4.64
C ARG A 93 -0.90 6.19 4.34
N ILE A 94 -1.96 5.41 4.19
CA ILE A 94 -3.31 5.91 3.87
C ILE A 94 -3.82 6.83 4.99
N ASN A 95 -3.62 6.48 6.26
CA ASN A 95 -3.99 7.33 7.37
C ASN A 95 -3.21 8.65 7.40
N ALA A 96 -1.92 8.63 7.04
CA ALA A 96 -1.14 9.86 6.90
C ALA A 96 -1.68 10.74 5.75
N MET A 97 -2.02 10.14 4.60
CA MET A 97 -2.64 10.87 3.48
C MET A 97 -3.98 11.48 3.88
N LYS A 98 -4.89 10.70 4.48
CA LYS A 98 -6.20 11.19 4.93
C LYS A 98 -6.09 12.34 5.92
N LYS A 99 -5.16 12.26 6.88
CA LYS A 99 -4.88 13.36 7.81
C LYS A 99 -4.41 14.62 7.09
N ALA A 100 -3.58 14.48 6.05
CA ALA A 100 -3.11 15.62 5.26
C ALA A 100 -4.25 16.26 4.43
N TYR A 101 -5.21 15.47 3.93
CA TYR A 101 -6.38 15.98 3.20
C TYR A 101 -7.47 16.61 4.08
N GLN A 102 -7.45 16.37 5.40
CA GLN A 102 -8.41 16.93 6.35
C GLN A 102 -8.00 18.30 6.91
N ASN A 103 -6.77 18.76 6.64
CA ASN A 103 -6.27 20.12 6.95
C ASN A 103 -6.42 21.04 5.73
#